data_AF-A0A819VPA5-F1
#
_entry.id   AF-A0A819VPA5-F1
#
_cell.length_a   1.000
_cell.length_b   1.000
_cell.length_c   1.000
_cell.angle_alpha   90.00
_cell.angle_beta   90.00
_cell.angle_gamma   90.00
#
_symmetry.space_group_name_H-M   'P 1'
#
loop_
_entity.id
_entity.type
_entity.pdbx_description
1 polymer ?
#
loop_
_entity_poly.entity_id
_entity_poly.type
_entity_poly.pdbx_seq_one_letter_code
_entity_poly.pdbx_strand_id
1 'polypeptide(L)'
;SPAVHTHAAGRSRCSSNTSSSSPLSSGSTVSQGLMITNSSITPLAIIGDESFRLYELSAFVEINRTIATTHPSLIYPTSEAYSAHQHDLIRLHANDIQMKNIQTFETISIDQIFDKFPHYDGLKDLYERNPYGSFFLIKFWADVPISSSITNSINIRDESFFTSFTYTSCSNRPIHISTRLCSFGKQVLEKVETSEHPQRDQFDQYIYRFDRSPLCDYMVQFIQKLRSLPNTCMMNSVLEMAMASQHMQLLQSFRKVIPPLLFDTHKGEAGRIGVVGGSEEYTGAPIFASMAAFRTGADLVHVFCAKSAAIPIKSFSPDLIVHPLLDSPSFSDDIDKWLPRLHALVIGPGLGRDEKILSNVEQLIGILRKQEHPIPIVIDADGLHLITEKPHLINNYENCILTPNVIEFERLYAKVTGVKSDEIKQENDKRKLAQKLAETLHVNILMKGHLDTISSPNSQEPIQCGIDGSPRRCGGQGDLLAGALVTSYCWAIKNRDKIEHQSSNSERSPTSNERINYLSKSTPAQVAAYAASTLVRTASQGVFNKLGRSMISADILKEIGPTFNKIFEK
;
A
#
# COMPACT_ATOMS: atom_id res chain seq x y z
N SER A 1 -21.09 -17.87 -10.31
CA SER A 1 -19.96 -18.80 -10.39
C SER A 1 -18.94 -18.28 -11.38
N PRO A 2 -17.71 -17.92 -11.00
CA PRO A 2 -16.71 -17.50 -11.97
C PRO A 2 -15.81 -18.67 -12.35
N ALA A 3 -15.62 -18.85 -13.65
CA ALA A 3 -14.52 -19.60 -14.22
C ALA A 3 -13.50 -18.62 -14.83
N VAL A 4 -12.24 -18.98 -14.64
CA VAL A 4 -10.99 -18.30 -14.95
C VAL A 4 -10.64 -18.43 -16.43
N HIS A 5 -10.00 -17.43 -17.04
CA HIS A 5 -8.85 -17.64 -17.93
C HIS A 5 -7.91 -16.42 -18.01
N THR A 6 -6.63 -16.76 -18.02
CA THR A 6 -5.39 -15.97 -17.97
C THR A 6 -4.69 -15.92 -19.34
N HIS A 7 -3.83 -14.90 -19.58
CA HIS A 7 -2.51 -14.87 -20.28
C HIS A 7 -2.27 -13.42 -20.77
N ALA A 8 -1.15 -12.69 -20.57
CA ALA A 8 0.31 -12.88 -20.65
C ALA A 8 0.96 -12.43 -21.98
N ALA A 9 1.77 -11.35 -21.89
CA ALA A 9 2.96 -10.93 -22.66
C ALA A 9 2.88 -10.38 -24.11
N GLY A 10 3.69 -9.34 -24.38
CA GLY A 10 4.21 -9.01 -25.72
C GLY A 10 4.68 -7.55 -25.94
N ARG A 11 6.00 -7.30 -25.96
CA ARG A 11 6.67 -6.10 -26.52
C ARG A 11 6.84 -6.24 -28.05
N SER A 12 6.68 -5.16 -28.82
CA SER A 12 7.45 -4.85 -30.07
C SER A 12 7.20 -3.37 -30.44
N ARG A 13 8.18 -2.47 -30.59
CA ARG A 13 9.24 -2.25 -31.61
C ARG A 13 8.74 -2.12 -33.06
N CYS A 14 9.04 -0.94 -33.63
CA CYS A 14 8.88 -0.52 -35.02
C CYS A 14 9.59 -1.44 -36.03
N SER A 15 9.01 -1.62 -37.22
CA SER A 15 9.68 -1.48 -38.53
C SER A 15 8.73 -1.73 -39.70
N SER A 16 9.21 -1.31 -40.87
CA SER A 16 8.58 -0.97 -42.15
C SER A 16 8.42 -2.10 -43.17
N ASN A 17 7.55 -1.83 -44.17
CA ASN A 17 7.62 -2.15 -45.60
C ASN A 17 6.99 -3.43 -46.23
N THR A 18 6.26 -3.13 -47.33
CA THR A 18 6.12 -3.80 -48.65
C THR A 18 5.12 -4.94 -48.90
N SER A 19 4.00 -4.57 -49.56
CA SER A 19 3.43 -5.03 -50.86
C SER A 19 3.44 -6.51 -51.30
N SER A 20 2.26 -7.04 -51.69
CA SER A 20 2.01 -7.61 -53.04
C SER A 20 0.55 -8.10 -53.27
N SER A 21 -0.09 -7.54 -54.31
CA SER A 21 -1.00 -8.13 -55.34
C SER A 21 -2.26 -8.96 -55.01
N SER A 22 -3.36 -8.42 -55.54
CA SER A 22 -4.68 -8.92 -56.02
C SER A 22 -4.66 -10.22 -56.90
N PRO A 23 -5.79 -10.86 -57.36
CA PRO A 23 -7.05 -10.20 -57.78
C PRO A 23 -8.44 -10.90 -57.72
N LEU A 24 -9.47 -10.04 -57.85
CA LEU A 24 -10.76 -10.15 -58.57
C LEU A 24 -11.68 -11.38 -58.39
N SER A 25 -12.91 -11.14 -57.92
CA SER A 25 -14.13 -11.41 -58.70
C SER A 25 -15.39 -10.74 -58.13
N SER A 26 -16.19 -10.22 -59.05
CA SER A 26 -17.49 -9.55 -59.01
C SER A 26 -18.65 -10.29 -58.31
N GLY A 27 -19.64 -9.54 -57.81
CA GLY A 27 -21.00 -10.06 -57.60
C GLY A 27 -21.83 -9.27 -56.60
N SER A 28 -22.71 -8.40 -57.11
CA SER A 28 -23.63 -7.54 -56.36
C SER A 28 -24.82 -8.28 -55.75
N THR A 29 -25.22 -7.81 -54.56
CA THR A 29 -26.58 -7.71 -53.97
C THR A 29 -27.44 -8.98 -53.88
N VAL A 30 -27.82 -9.34 -52.64
CA VAL A 30 -29.23 -9.37 -52.16
C VAL A 30 -29.21 -9.43 -50.63
N SER A 31 -29.99 -8.54 -50.03
CA SER A 31 -30.38 -8.48 -48.63
C SER A 31 -31.19 -9.70 -48.19
N GLN A 32 -30.78 -10.38 -47.11
CA GLN A 32 -31.69 -11.08 -46.20
C GLN A 32 -30.99 -11.36 -44.86
N GLY A 33 -31.74 -11.12 -43.78
CA GLY A 33 -31.22 -10.84 -42.45
C GLY A 33 -30.54 -12.00 -41.72
N LEU A 34 -29.69 -11.62 -40.78
CA LEU A 34 -29.24 -12.50 -39.71
C LEU A 34 -29.71 -11.92 -38.38
N MET A 35 -30.63 -12.63 -37.74
CA MET A 35 -31.02 -12.41 -36.36
C MET A 35 -29.78 -12.46 -35.47
N ILE A 36 -29.50 -11.38 -34.74
CA ILE A 36 -28.52 -11.38 -33.66
C ILE A 36 -29.21 -12.00 -32.45
N THR A 37 -28.95 -13.28 -32.24
CA THR A 37 -29.29 -14.00 -31.02
C THR A 37 -28.43 -13.49 -29.87
N ASN A 38 -29.07 -13.24 -28.73
CA ASN A 38 -28.46 -12.89 -27.44
C ASN A 38 -27.15 -13.65 -27.16
N SER A 39 -26.02 -12.98 -27.35
CA SER A 39 -24.72 -13.43 -26.84
C SER A 39 -24.19 -12.38 -25.86
N SER A 40 -24.18 -12.78 -24.59
CA SER A 40 -23.38 -12.26 -23.45
C SER A 40 -22.37 -11.14 -23.79
N ILE A 41 -22.75 -9.91 -23.46
CA ILE A 41 -21.87 -8.74 -23.43
C ILE A 41 -20.88 -8.94 -22.26
N THR A 42 -19.60 -9.15 -22.56
CA THR A 42 -18.51 -8.96 -21.60
C THR A 42 -18.55 -7.54 -21.04
N PRO A 43 -18.34 -7.30 -19.73
CA PRO A 43 -18.43 -5.96 -19.17
C PRO A 43 -17.33 -5.09 -19.78
N LEU A 44 -17.74 -4.23 -20.71
CA LEU A 44 -16.93 -3.23 -21.39
C LEU A 44 -16.38 -2.24 -20.35
N ALA A 45 -15.17 -1.74 -20.56
CA ALA A 45 -14.56 -0.70 -19.73
C ALA A 45 -15.40 0.59 -19.80
N ILE A 46 -16.28 0.79 -18.82
CA ILE A 46 -17.23 1.89 -18.73
C ILE A 46 -16.95 2.65 -17.41
N ILE A 47 -16.88 3.98 -17.48
CA ILE A 47 -16.85 4.86 -16.29
C ILE A 47 -18.29 5.26 -15.99
N GLY A 48 -19.05 4.36 -15.39
CA GLY A 48 -20.46 4.53 -15.05
C GLY A 48 -21.16 3.20 -14.79
N ASP A 49 -22.46 3.27 -14.54
CA ASP A 49 -23.34 2.10 -14.59
C ASP A 49 -24.09 2.03 -15.94
N GLU A 50 -25.08 1.15 -16.07
CA GLU A 50 -25.87 1.04 -17.32
C GLU A 50 -26.84 2.21 -17.53
N SER A 51 -27.17 2.93 -16.48
CA SER A 51 -28.12 4.04 -16.48
C SER A 51 -27.46 5.40 -16.62
N PHE A 52 -26.20 5.55 -16.18
CA PHE A 52 -25.49 6.81 -16.11
C PHE A 52 -23.98 6.63 -16.33
N ARG A 53 -23.40 7.34 -17.31
CA ARG A 53 -22.01 7.14 -17.74
C ARG A 53 -21.31 8.45 -18.01
N LEU A 54 -20.02 8.53 -17.67
CA LEU A 54 -19.12 9.55 -18.17
C LEU A 54 -18.74 9.21 -19.61
N TYR A 55 -19.09 10.10 -20.53
CA TYR A 55 -18.84 9.97 -21.96
C TYR A 55 -17.54 10.66 -22.38
N GLU A 56 -17.29 11.86 -21.86
CA GLU A 56 -16.06 12.61 -22.12
C GLU A 56 -15.64 13.40 -20.88
N LEU A 57 -14.34 13.41 -20.60
CA LEU A 57 -13.72 14.31 -19.63
C LEU A 57 -12.50 14.94 -20.28
N SER A 58 -12.44 16.27 -20.25
CA SER A 58 -11.28 17.03 -20.70
C SER A 58 -10.83 17.97 -19.61
N ALA A 59 -9.52 18.10 -19.40
CA ALA A 59 -8.95 19.19 -18.61
C ALA A 59 -7.93 19.93 -19.46
N PHE A 60 -7.96 21.26 -19.41
CA PHE A 60 -7.14 22.11 -20.26
C PHE A 60 -6.81 23.42 -19.57
N VAL A 61 -5.74 24.05 -20.05
CA VAL A 61 -5.32 25.40 -19.64
C VAL A 61 -5.56 26.35 -20.79
N GLU A 62 -6.15 27.49 -20.51
CA GLU A 62 -6.17 28.60 -21.44
C GLU A 62 -5.18 29.66 -21.00
N ILE A 63 -4.34 30.08 -21.95
CA ILE A 63 -3.33 31.12 -21.75
C ILE A 63 -3.74 32.32 -22.61
N ASN A 64 -4.08 33.42 -21.95
CA ASN A 64 -4.39 34.67 -22.64
C ASN A 64 -3.09 35.37 -23.03
N ARG A 65 -2.89 35.62 -24.32
CA ARG A 65 -1.79 36.46 -24.81
C ARG A 65 -2.33 37.78 -25.33
N THR A 66 -1.82 38.87 -24.79
CA THR A 66 -2.02 40.22 -25.36
C THR A 66 -1.12 40.36 -26.58
N ILE A 67 -1.73 40.48 -27.77
CA ILE A 67 -0.98 40.78 -28.99
C ILE A 67 -0.92 42.31 -29.12
N ALA A 68 0.27 42.88 -28.93
CA ALA A 68 0.50 44.28 -29.31
C ALA A 68 0.59 44.35 -30.84
N THR A 69 -0.49 44.75 -31.51
CA THR A 69 -0.47 45.05 -32.94
C THR A 69 0.17 46.43 -33.16
N THR A 70 1.44 46.46 -33.55
CA THR A 70 2.05 47.69 -34.07
C THR A 70 1.74 47.79 -35.57
N HIS A 71 0.74 48.61 -35.92
CA HIS A 71 0.55 49.06 -37.31
C HIS A 71 1.33 50.36 -37.52
N PRO A 72 2.23 50.49 -38.51
CA PRO A 72 3.10 51.68 -38.67
C PRO A 72 2.41 52.99 -39.07
N SER A 73 1.08 53.10 -39.06
CA SER A 73 0.41 54.24 -39.71
C SER A 73 -0.94 54.68 -39.15
N LEU A 74 -1.28 54.43 -37.87
CA LEU A 74 -2.50 54.98 -37.24
C LEU A 74 -2.23 55.53 -35.83
N ILE A 75 -2.64 56.77 -35.58
CA ILE A 75 -2.42 57.57 -34.36
C ILE A 75 -3.47 57.28 -33.24
N TYR A 76 -4.28 56.22 -33.37
CA TYR A 76 -5.25 55.84 -32.32
C TYR A 76 -5.09 54.36 -31.94
N PRO A 77 -5.07 54.02 -30.64
CA PRO A 77 -5.04 52.62 -30.20
C PRO A 77 -6.36 51.97 -30.62
N THR A 78 -6.29 50.97 -31.49
CA THR A 78 -7.44 50.18 -31.92
C THR A 78 -7.37 48.82 -31.24
N SER A 79 -8.41 48.52 -30.46
CA SER A 79 -8.81 47.21 -29.91
C SER A 79 -7.67 46.27 -29.47
N GLU A 80 -7.52 46.07 -28.16
CA GLU A 80 -6.75 44.94 -27.61
C GLU A 80 -7.27 43.63 -28.21
N ALA A 81 -6.46 42.97 -29.04
CA ALA A 81 -6.75 41.65 -29.57
C ALA A 81 -6.17 40.61 -28.60
N TYR A 82 -7.04 39.93 -27.86
CA TYR A 82 -6.68 38.80 -27.03
C TYR A 82 -6.74 37.51 -27.85
N SER A 83 -5.62 36.78 -27.95
CA SER A 83 -5.63 35.40 -28.44
C SER A 83 -5.54 34.47 -27.24
N ALA A 84 -6.60 33.71 -26.98
CA ALA A 84 -6.58 32.62 -26.01
C ALA A 84 -6.03 31.36 -26.68
N HIS A 85 -4.91 30.84 -26.17
CA HIS A 85 -4.39 29.53 -26.59
C HIS A 85 -4.82 28.47 -25.59
N GLN A 86 -5.58 27.48 -26.06
CA GLN A 86 -5.95 26.30 -25.28
C GLN A 86 -4.86 25.23 -25.39
N HIS A 87 -4.44 24.70 -24.25
CA HIS A 87 -3.54 23.57 -24.13
C HIS A 87 -4.23 22.43 -23.39
N ASP A 88 -4.54 21.35 -24.10
CA ASP A 88 -5.20 20.18 -23.53
C ASP A 88 -4.23 19.38 -22.65
N LEU A 89 -4.56 19.26 -21.37
CA LEU A 89 -3.78 18.48 -20.39
C LEU A 89 -4.17 17.01 -20.41
N ILE A 90 -5.47 16.74 -20.48
CA ILE A 90 -6.02 15.41 -20.62
C ILE A 90 -7.30 15.45 -21.43
N ARG A 91 -7.50 14.41 -22.24
CA ARG A 91 -8.78 14.09 -22.87
C ARG A 91 -9.05 12.60 -22.71
N LEU A 92 -10.16 12.28 -22.05
CA LEU A 92 -10.71 10.95 -21.90
C LEU A 92 -12.03 10.90 -22.65
N HIS A 93 -12.09 10.11 -23.72
CA HIS A 93 -13.32 9.91 -24.48
C HIS A 93 -13.73 8.43 -24.42
N ALA A 94 -15.03 8.14 -24.28
CA ALA A 94 -15.54 6.78 -24.17
C ALA A 94 -15.08 5.87 -25.33
N ASN A 95 -14.99 6.40 -26.55
CA ASN A 95 -14.48 5.65 -27.70
C ASN A 95 -12.95 5.40 -27.66
N ASP A 96 -12.17 6.29 -27.03
CA ASP A 96 -10.72 6.08 -26.87
C ASP A 96 -10.43 4.93 -25.90
N ILE A 97 -11.30 4.76 -24.90
CA ILE A 97 -11.28 3.64 -23.94
C ILE A 97 -11.59 2.31 -24.65
N GLN A 98 -12.40 2.33 -25.71
CA GLN A 98 -12.78 1.14 -26.49
C GLN A 98 -11.78 0.75 -27.58
N MET A 99 -11.12 1.72 -28.24
CA MET A 99 -10.28 1.46 -29.43
C MET A 99 -8.80 1.24 -29.14
N LYS A 100 -8.29 1.72 -28.01
CA LYS A 100 -6.93 1.42 -27.55
C LYS A 100 -7.06 0.49 -26.37
N ASN A 101 -6.32 -0.62 -26.35
CA ASN A 101 -6.04 -1.38 -25.13
C ASN A 101 -5.32 -0.43 -24.14
N ILE A 102 -6.07 0.46 -23.47
CA ILE A 102 -5.57 1.29 -22.40
C ILE A 102 -5.31 0.34 -21.23
N GLN A 103 -4.11 -0.25 -21.20
CA GLN A 103 -3.59 -1.08 -20.12
C GLN A 103 -3.43 -0.31 -18.79
N THR A 104 -3.88 0.95 -18.68
CA THR A 104 -3.50 1.88 -17.61
C THR A 104 -4.59 2.16 -16.57
N PHE A 105 -5.79 1.58 -16.67
CA PHE A 105 -6.76 1.67 -15.58
C PHE A 105 -6.50 0.57 -14.56
N GLU A 106 -5.94 0.96 -13.41
CA GLU A 106 -5.79 0.08 -12.25
C GLU A 106 -7.11 0.04 -11.47
N THR A 107 -7.59 -1.17 -11.16
CA THR A 107 -8.71 -1.34 -10.22
C THR A 107 -8.16 -1.35 -8.81
N ILE A 108 -8.56 -0.37 -8.02
CA ILE A 108 -8.17 -0.23 -6.61
C ILE A 108 -9.41 -0.50 -5.75
N SER A 109 -9.26 -1.27 -4.66
CA SER A 109 -10.36 -1.40 -3.68
C SER A 109 -10.62 -0.05 -3.03
N ILE A 110 -11.89 0.38 -2.99
CA ILE A 110 -12.27 1.67 -2.41
C ILE A 110 -11.92 1.78 -0.92
N ASP A 111 -11.82 0.63 -0.22
CA ASP A 111 -11.39 0.58 1.18
C ASP A 111 -9.97 1.12 1.39
N GLN A 112 -9.12 1.05 0.38
CA GLN A 112 -7.73 1.51 0.42
C GLN A 112 -7.59 3.03 0.36
N ILE A 113 -8.68 3.75 0.10
CA ILE A 113 -8.69 5.21 -0.01
C ILE A 113 -9.64 5.88 0.96
N PHE A 114 -10.43 5.15 1.74
CA PHE A 114 -11.38 5.74 2.70
C PHE A 114 -10.71 6.65 3.73
N ASP A 115 -9.48 6.33 4.12
CA ASP A 115 -8.65 7.14 5.02
C ASP A 115 -8.32 8.53 4.46
N LYS A 116 -8.41 8.73 3.14
CA LYS A 116 -8.18 10.02 2.48
C LYS A 116 -9.39 10.94 2.49
N PHE A 117 -10.57 10.41 2.76
CA PHE A 117 -11.81 11.17 2.77
C PHE A 117 -12.34 11.33 4.20
N PRO A 118 -13.11 12.38 4.49
CA PRO A 118 -13.66 12.60 5.83
C PRO A 118 -14.48 11.41 6.34
N HIS A 119 -14.40 11.13 7.63
CA HIS A 119 -15.11 9.98 8.23
C HIS A 119 -16.64 10.15 8.30
N TYR A 120 -17.14 11.38 8.28
CA TYR A 120 -18.56 11.71 8.33
C TYR A 120 -18.97 12.40 7.03
N ASP A 121 -20.03 11.90 6.38
CA ASP A 121 -20.50 12.35 5.07
C ASP A 121 -19.38 12.37 4.00
N GLY A 122 -18.46 11.42 4.11
CA GLY A 122 -17.35 11.24 3.17
C GLY A 122 -17.57 10.10 2.19
N LEU A 123 -16.50 9.74 1.46
CA LEU A 123 -16.58 8.77 0.38
C LEU A 123 -17.13 7.41 0.82
N LYS A 124 -16.80 6.96 2.04
CA LYS A 124 -17.31 5.70 2.60
C LYS A 124 -18.82 5.69 2.73
N ASP A 125 -19.39 6.69 3.41
CA ASP A 125 -20.84 6.80 3.62
C ASP A 125 -21.58 6.92 2.28
N LEU A 126 -21.00 7.65 1.32
CA LEU A 126 -21.56 7.79 -0.03
C LEU A 126 -21.54 6.47 -0.80
N TYR A 127 -20.45 5.71 -0.68
CA TYR A 127 -20.30 4.40 -1.32
C TYR A 127 -21.29 3.37 -0.76
N GLU A 128 -21.41 3.30 0.56
CA GLU A 128 -22.33 2.36 1.23
C GLU A 128 -23.81 2.69 0.96
N ARG A 129 -24.16 3.96 0.68
CA ARG A 129 -25.53 4.39 0.38
C ARG A 129 -25.98 4.14 -1.07
N ASN A 130 -25.06 3.97 -2.01
CA ASN A 130 -25.36 3.95 -3.45
C ASN A 130 -25.12 2.56 -4.09
N PRO A 131 -25.74 2.26 -5.25
CA PRO A 131 -25.62 0.96 -5.91
C PRO A 131 -24.20 0.67 -6.44
N TYR A 132 -23.89 -0.61 -6.66
CA TYR A 132 -22.62 -1.07 -7.24
C TYR A 132 -22.32 -0.39 -8.59
N GLY A 133 -21.12 0.17 -8.76
CA GLY A 133 -20.69 0.84 -10.01
C GLY A 133 -20.97 2.35 -10.07
N SER A 134 -21.37 2.97 -8.97
CA SER A 134 -21.68 4.41 -8.90
C SER A 134 -20.46 5.34 -8.71
N PHE A 135 -19.25 4.79 -8.55
CA PHE A 135 -18.06 5.56 -8.22
C PHE A 135 -16.88 5.25 -9.12
N PHE A 136 -16.20 6.30 -9.55
CA PHE A 136 -14.96 6.23 -10.31
C PHE A 136 -14.01 7.31 -9.80
N LEU A 137 -12.75 6.91 -9.57
CA LEU A 137 -11.67 7.85 -9.27
C LEU A 137 -10.81 8.00 -10.52
N ILE A 138 -10.82 9.19 -11.09
CA ILE A 138 -9.99 9.52 -12.25
C ILE A 138 -8.78 10.31 -11.75
N LYS A 139 -7.59 9.73 -11.91
CA LYS A 139 -6.31 10.39 -11.64
C LYS A 139 -5.53 10.51 -12.95
N PHE A 140 -4.98 11.69 -13.19
CA PHE A 140 -4.10 11.92 -14.33
C PHE A 140 -2.91 12.78 -13.96
N TRP A 141 -1.84 12.60 -14.74
CA TRP A 141 -0.64 13.39 -14.70
C TRP A 141 -0.51 14.09 -16.04
N ALA A 142 -0.21 15.38 -16.03
CA ALA A 142 0.09 16.13 -17.23
C ALA A 142 1.38 16.92 -16.97
N ASP A 143 2.36 16.73 -17.84
CA ASP A 143 3.53 17.62 -17.88
C ASP A 143 3.03 18.96 -18.43
N VAL A 144 2.93 19.96 -17.57
CA VAL A 144 2.64 21.33 -18.03
C VAL A 144 3.98 21.94 -18.44
N PRO A 145 4.28 22.11 -19.74
CA PRO A 145 5.55 22.66 -20.17
C PRO A 145 5.76 24.05 -19.54
N ILE A 146 6.74 24.16 -18.66
CA ILE A 146 7.18 25.42 -18.08
C ILE A 146 8.09 26.06 -19.13
N SER A 147 7.60 27.00 -19.94
CA SER A 147 8.51 27.73 -20.84
C SER A 147 9.44 28.59 -19.98
N SER A 148 10.67 28.13 -19.77
CA SER A 148 11.74 28.86 -19.09
C SER A 148 12.26 30.06 -19.89
N SER A 149 11.67 30.39 -21.05
CA SER A 149 12.05 31.52 -21.89
C SER A 149 11.22 32.79 -21.69
N ILE A 150 10.33 32.86 -20.69
CA ILE A 150 9.54 34.08 -20.41
C ILE A 150 9.62 34.47 -18.92
N THR A 151 10.83 34.49 -18.37
CA THR A 151 11.07 34.93 -17.00
C THR A 151 11.36 36.42 -16.90
N ASN A 152 10.56 37.33 -17.50
CA ASN A 152 10.63 38.74 -17.06
C ASN A 152 9.44 39.67 -17.33
N SER A 153 8.32 39.24 -17.93
CA SER A 153 7.18 40.16 -18.08
C SER A 153 5.80 39.55 -18.33
N ILE A 154 5.60 38.24 -18.15
CA ILE A 154 4.25 37.68 -18.09
C ILE A 154 3.88 37.57 -16.61
N ASN A 155 3.02 38.47 -16.14
CA ASN A 155 2.33 38.26 -14.88
C ASN A 155 1.63 36.90 -14.99
N ILE A 156 1.86 36.01 -14.03
CA ILE A 156 1.27 34.66 -13.91
C ILE A 156 -0.29 34.71 -13.75
N ARG A 157 -0.92 35.87 -13.96
CA ARG A 157 -2.37 36.11 -13.88
C ARG A 157 -3.15 35.74 -15.14
N ASP A 158 -2.49 35.33 -16.23
CA ASP A 158 -3.15 35.12 -17.52
C ASP A 158 -3.45 33.65 -17.88
N GLU A 159 -3.25 32.71 -16.94
CA GLU A 159 -3.57 31.29 -17.13
C GLU A 159 -4.84 30.90 -16.36
N SER A 160 -5.79 30.27 -17.04
CA SER A 160 -7.03 29.76 -16.45
C SER A 160 -7.16 28.25 -16.67
N PHE A 161 -7.46 27.52 -15.60
CA PHE A 161 -7.57 26.06 -15.62
C PHE A 161 -9.05 25.66 -15.68
N PHE A 162 -9.39 24.82 -16.64
CA PHE A 162 -10.76 24.37 -16.87
C PHE A 162 -10.86 22.85 -16.97
N THR A 163 -12.05 22.37 -16.64
CA THR A 163 -12.48 21.00 -16.84
C THR A 163 -13.78 21.00 -17.62
N SER A 164 -13.99 20.00 -18.46
CA SER A 164 -15.26 19.82 -19.17
C SER A 164 -15.68 18.37 -19.08
N PHE A 165 -16.97 18.16 -18.82
CA PHE A 165 -17.53 16.84 -18.56
C PHE A 165 -18.76 16.64 -19.43
N THR A 166 -18.83 15.49 -20.10
CA THR A 166 -20.03 15.03 -20.78
C THR A 166 -20.47 13.72 -20.15
N TYR A 167 -21.72 13.67 -19.71
CA TYR A 167 -22.37 12.45 -19.23
C TYR A 167 -23.50 12.03 -20.16
N THR A 168 -23.73 10.73 -20.24
CA THR A 168 -24.84 10.11 -20.97
C THR A 168 -25.71 9.30 -20.01
N SER A 169 -27.03 9.36 -20.17
CA SER A 169 -28.00 8.64 -19.35
C SER A 169 -29.11 8.03 -20.19
N CYS A 170 -29.61 6.88 -19.75
CA CYS A 170 -30.80 6.23 -20.33
C CYS A 170 -32.12 6.83 -19.82
N SER A 171 -32.07 7.69 -18.80
CA SER A 171 -33.26 8.33 -18.21
C SER A 171 -33.04 9.82 -17.96
N ASN A 172 -34.09 10.62 -18.15
CA ASN A 172 -34.03 12.05 -17.86
C ASN A 172 -34.06 12.26 -16.34
N ARG A 173 -32.93 12.70 -15.79
CA ARG A 173 -32.80 13.08 -14.38
C ARG A 173 -32.00 14.38 -14.28
N PRO A 174 -32.38 15.33 -13.40
CA PRO A 174 -31.53 16.48 -13.13
C PRO A 174 -30.21 16.02 -12.50
N ILE A 175 -29.09 16.59 -12.95
CA ILE A 175 -27.76 16.29 -12.40
C ILE A 175 -27.28 17.48 -11.59
N HIS A 176 -26.81 17.20 -10.39
CA HIS A 176 -26.12 18.16 -9.52
C HIS A 176 -24.68 17.69 -9.32
N ILE A 177 -23.71 18.48 -9.77
CA ILE A 177 -22.28 18.24 -9.55
C ILE A 177 -21.83 19.19 -8.45
N SER A 178 -21.29 18.65 -7.36
CA SER A 178 -20.71 19.46 -6.28
C SER A 178 -19.20 19.24 -6.21
N THR A 179 -18.42 20.32 -6.28
CA THR A 179 -16.98 20.32 -6.02
C THR A 179 -16.75 20.68 -4.56
N ARG A 180 -16.13 19.76 -3.80
CA ARG A 180 -15.81 19.96 -2.39
C ARG A 180 -14.30 19.84 -2.18
N LEU A 181 -13.71 20.81 -1.50
CA LEU A 181 -12.36 20.71 -0.98
C LEU A 181 -12.38 19.88 0.31
N CYS A 182 -11.65 18.77 0.31
CA CYS A 182 -11.46 17.92 1.50
C CYS A 182 -10.01 18.06 2.00
N SER A 183 -9.82 18.64 3.18
CA SER A 183 -8.49 18.80 3.78
C SER A 183 -8.53 18.59 5.29
N PHE A 184 -7.66 17.72 5.83
CA PHE A 184 -7.56 17.42 7.26
C PHE A 184 -8.92 17.14 7.94
N GLY A 185 -9.77 16.37 7.26
CA GLY A 185 -11.11 16.02 7.77
C GLY A 185 -12.17 17.13 7.68
N LYS A 186 -11.83 18.33 7.18
CA LYS A 186 -12.79 19.40 6.90
C LYS A 186 -13.23 19.37 5.44
N GLN A 187 -14.52 19.57 5.21
CA GLN A 187 -15.12 19.74 3.89
C GLN A 187 -15.55 21.19 3.70
N VAL A 188 -15.19 21.77 2.56
CA VAL A 188 -15.71 23.06 2.12
C VAL A 188 -16.31 22.88 0.73
N LEU A 189 -17.61 23.17 0.60
CA LEU A 189 -18.27 23.23 -0.71
C LEU A 189 -17.75 24.46 -1.45
N GLU A 190 -17.12 24.26 -2.60
CA GLU A 190 -16.56 25.36 -3.39
C GLU A 190 -17.46 25.71 -4.57
N LYS A 191 -18.13 24.73 -5.18
CA LYS A 191 -18.93 24.94 -6.40
C LYS A 191 -20.04 23.91 -6.51
N VAL A 192 -21.19 24.33 -7.04
CA VAL A 192 -22.30 23.46 -7.44
C VAL A 192 -22.72 23.82 -8.86
N GLU A 193 -22.81 22.83 -9.74
CA GLU A 193 -23.25 22.97 -11.13
C GLU A 193 -24.44 22.05 -11.36
N THR A 194 -25.45 22.55 -12.08
CA THR A 194 -26.69 21.80 -12.32
C THR A 194 -27.02 21.73 -13.80
N SER A 195 -27.51 20.58 -14.25
CA SER A 195 -28.03 20.41 -15.61
C SER A 195 -29.42 19.80 -15.54
N GLU A 196 -30.43 20.64 -15.76
CA GLU A 196 -31.86 20.28 -15.68
C GLU A 196 -32.49 20.00 -17.05
N HIS A 197 -31.81 20.36 -18.14
CA HIS A 197 -32.31 20.23 -19.51
C HIS A 197 -31.31 19.52 -20.43
N PRO A 198 -31.15 18.18 -20.30
CA PRO A 198 -30.24 17.42 -21.15
C PRO A 198 -30.67 17.44 -22.62
N GLN A 199 -29.68 17.42 -23.51
CA GLN A 199 -29.90 17.21 -24.94
C GLN A 199 -30.14 15.73 -25.22
N ARG A 200 -30.80 15.39 -26.33
CA ARG A 200 -30.91 14.00 -26.79
C ARG A 200 -29.96 13.73 -27.94
N ASP A 201 -29.38 12.55 -27.97
CA ASP A 201 -28.51 12.09 -29.04
C ASP A 201 -29.28 11.30 -30.12
N GLN A 202 -28.54 10.80 -31.12
CA GLN A 202 -29.07 10.05 -32.26
C GLN A 202 -29.65 8.68 -31.88
N PHE A 203 -29.34 8.21 -30.67
CA PHE A 203 -29.73 6.92 -30.10
C PHE A 203 -30.74 7.08 -28.95
N ASP A 204 -31.38 8.24 -28.83
CA ASP A 204 -32.36 8.62 -27.79
C ASP A 204 -31.81 8.62 -26.35
N GLN A 205 -30.49 8.81 -26.18
CA GLN A 205 -29.85 8.97 -24.88
C GLN A 205 -29.80 10.43 -24.46
N TYR A 206 -29.89 10.68 -23.15
CA TYR A 206 -29.78 12.02 -22.56
C TYR A 206 -28.31 12.39 -22.36
N ILE A 207 -27.87 13.50 -22.94
CA ILE A 207 -26.53 14.07 -22.84
C ILE A 207 -26.55 15.29 -21.91
N TYR A 208 -25.65 15.29 -20.94
CA TYR A 208 -25.41 16.37 -20.00
C TYR A 208 -24.00 16.91 -20.22
N ARG A 209 -23.88 18.18 -20.60
CA ARG A 209 -22.59 18.83 -20.86
C ARG A 209 -22.32 19.93 -19.84
N PHE A 210 -21.13 19.89 -19.27
CA PHE A 210 -20.59 20.89 -18.36
C PHE A 210 -19.32 21.40 -19.01
N ASP A 211 -19.43 22.49 -19.77
CA ASP A 211 -18.34 23.05 -20.55
C ASP A 211 -17.61 24.14 -19.78
N ARG A 212 -16.27 24.17 -19.88
CA ARG A 212 -15.38 25.19 -19.29
C ARG A 212 -15.64 25.42 -17.79
N SER A 213 -15.84 24.36 -17.04
CA SER A 213 -16.00 24.39 -15.59
C SER A 213 -14.66 24.77 -14.93
N PRO A 214 -14.55 25.93 -14.25
CA PRO A 214 -13.27 26.41 -13.71
C PRO A 214 -12.78 25.52 -12.57
N LEU A 215 -11.47 25.29 -12.51
CA LEU A 215 -10.84 24.65 -11.36
C LEU A 215 -11.01 25.55 -10.13
N CYS A 216 -11.19 24.95 -8.95
CA CYS A 216 -11.39 25.75 -7.74
C CYS A 216 -10.13 26.53 -7.35
N ASP A 217 -10.33 27.67 -6.67
CA ASP A 217 -9.26 28.59 -6.28
C ASP A 217 -8.15 27.90 -5.48
N TYR A 218 -8.52 26.96 -4.60
CA TYR A 218 -7.55 26.20 -3.82
C TYR A 218 -6.61 25.39 -4.72
N MET A 219 -7.15 24.68 -5.72
CA MET A 219 -6.35 23.88 -6.65
C MET A 219 -5.46 24.77 -7.53
N VAL A 220 -5.97 25.93 -7.95
CA VAL A 220 -5.16 26.93 -8.67
C VAL A 220 -4.00 27.43 -7.81
N GLN A 221 -4.24 27.77 -6.55
CA GLN A 221 -3.19 28.17 -5.59
C GLN A 221 -2.20 27.04 -5.31
N PHE A 222 -2.67 25.79 -5.24
CA PHE A 222 -1.82 24.61 -5.06
C PHE A 222 -0.87 24.42 -6.25
N ILE A 223 -1.38 24.53 -7.49
CA ILE A 223 -0.55 24.46 -8.71
C ILE A 223 0.49 25.59 -8.72
N GLN A 224 0.11 26.81 -8.33
CA GLN A 224 1.03 27.94 -8.22
C GLN A 224 2.15 27.68 -7.19
N LYS A 225 1.80 27.16 -6.01
CA LYS A 225 2.78 26.79 -4.98
C LYS A 225 3.70 25.66 -5.42
N LEU A 226 3.15 24.63 -6.07
CA LEU A 226 3.95 23.54 -6.64
C LEU A 226 4.97 24.07 -7.65
N ARG A 227 4.56 24.96 -8.56
CA ARG A 227 5.45 25.59 -9.55
C ARG A 227 6.53 26.49 -8.93
N SER A 228 6.32 26.98 -7.71
CA SER A 228 7.32 27.78 -6.99
C SER A 228 8.43 26.94 -6.33
N LEU A 229 8.32 25.61 -6.36
CA LEU A 229 9.34 24.72 -5.80
C LEU A 229 10.62 24.75 -6.65
N PRO A 230 11.79 24.59 -6.01
CA PRO A 230 13.08 24.87 -6.65
C PRO A 230 13.49 23.83 -7.70
N ASN A 231 12.93 22.61 -7.66
CA ASN A 231 13.22 21.57 -8.64
C ASN A 231 12.05 20.59 -8.79
N THR A 232 12.05 19.88 -9.93
CA THR A 232 11.02 18.89 -10.30
C THR A 232 10.98 17.70 -9.34
N CYS A 233 12.10 17.36 -8.68
CA CYS A 233 12.13 16.29 -7.69
C CYS A 233 11.27 16.64 -6.46
N MET A 234 11.36 17.87 -5.95
CA MET A 234 10.53 18.34 -4.84
C MET A 234 9.06 18.45 -5.24
N MET A 235 8.77 18.89 -6.47
CA MET A 235 7.40 18.88 -7.01
C MET A 235 6.81 17.47 -7.01
N ASN A 236 7.57 16.50 -7.53
CA ASN A 236 7.16 15.09 -7.55
C ASN A 236 6.98 14.55 -6.14
N SER A 237 7.86 14.87 -5.18
CA SER A 237 7.70 14.46 -3.79
C SER A 237 6.43 15.04 -3.16
N VAL A 238 6.12 16.32 -3.36
CA VAL A 238 4.87 16.92 -2.82
C VAL A 238 3.63 16.29 -3.47
N LEU A 239 3.67 16.03 -4.79
CA LEU A 239 2.59 15.35 -5.50
C LEU A 239 2.42 13.89 -5.06
N GLU A 240 3.51 13.17 -4.82
CA GLU A 240 3.50 11.82 -4.25
C GLU A 240 2.95 11.83 -2.82
N MET A 241 3.36 12.79 -1.98
CA MET A 241 2.88 12.90 -0.60
C MET A 241 1.42 13.33 -0.49
N ALA A 242 0.96 14.23 -1.36
CA ALA A 242 -0.46 14.61 -1.41
C ALA A 242 -1.35 13.43 -1.83
N MET A 243 -0.79 12.44 -2.56
CA MET A 243 -1.56 11.41 -3.25
C MET A 243 -1.36 9.98 -2.70
N ALA A 244 -0.26 9.70 -1.98
CA ALA A 244 0.01 8.37 -1.45
C ALA A 244 -0.84 8.12 -0.21
N SER A 245 -1.60 7.02 -0.18
CA SER A 245 -2.15 6.51 1.07
C SER A 245 -0.99 6.19 2.01
N GLN A 246 -1.21 6.29 3.32
CA GLN A 246 -0.23 5.85 4.33
C GLN A 246 0.29 4.43 3.99
N HIS A 247 -0.59 3.57 3.46
CA HIS A 247 -0.29 2.28 2.87
C HIS A 247 0.84 2.30 1.83
N MET A 248 0.70 3.10 0.76
CA MET A 248 1.67 3.14 -0.34
C MET A 248 3.03 3.69 0.13
N GLN A 249 3.03 4.67 1.03
CA GLN A 249 4.26 5.22 1.60
C GLN A 249 5.04 4.16 2.39
N LEU A 250 4.34 3.33 3.17
CA LEU A 250 4.95 2.25 3.95
C LEU A 250 5.53 1.16 3.04
N LEU A 251 4.79 0.75 2.00
CA LEU A 251 5.29 -0.23 1.03
C LEU A 251 6.51 0.30 0.27
N GLN A 252 6.49 1.56 -0.18
CA GLN A 252 7.64 2.20 -0.82
C GLN A 252 8.84 2.32 0.12
N SER A 253 8.61 2.65 1.39
CA SER A 253 9.67 2.69 2.40
C SER A 253 10.26 1.31 2.63
N PHE A 254 9.43 0.26 2.63
CA PHE A 254 9.92 -1.11 2.72
C PHE A 254 10.75 -1.52 1.50
N ARG A 255 10.30 -1.20 0.28
CA ARG A 255 11.06 -1.48 -0.96
C ARG A 255 12.49 -0.93 -0.93
N LYS A 256 12.70 0.22 -0.28
CA LYS A 256 14.04 0.85 -0.15
C LYS A 256 14.99 0.10 0.80
N VAL A 257 14.45 -0.67 1.75
CA VAL A 257 15.27 -1.42 2.72
C VAL A 257 15.54 -2.86 2.29
N ILE A 258 14.89 -3.36 1.25
CA ILE A 258 15.15 -4.69 0.69
C ILE A 258 16.59 -4.70 0.14
N PRO A 259 17.44 -5.66 0.54
CA PRO A 259 18.78 -5.81 -0.01
C PRO A 259 18.73 -6.10 -1.52
N PRO A 260 19.49 -5.39 -2.36
CA PRO A 260 19.54 -5.69 -3.78
C PRO A 260 20.24 -7.02 -4.03
N LEU A 261 19.74 -7.79 -5.00
CA LEU A 261 20.41 -9.02 -5.45
C LEU A 261 21.50 -8.65 -6.46
N LEU A 262 22.77 -8.70 -6.03
CA LEU A 262 23.94 -8.35 -6.85
C LEU A 262 24.91 -9.54 -6.93
N PHE A 263 25.67 -9.64 -8.02
CA PHE A 263 26.64 -10.72 -8.22
C PHE A 263 27.75 -10.74 -7.15
N ASP A 264 28.07 -9.57 -6.56
CA ASP A 264 29.14 -9.41 -5.58
C ASP A 264 28.68 -9.55 -4.12
N THR A 265 27.40 -9.84 -3.87
CA THR A 265 26.89 -10.06 -2.49
C THR A 265 27.28 -11.44 -1.96
N HIS A 266 27.57 -11.52 -0.66
CA HIS A 266 27.98 -12.76 -0.01
C HIS A 266 26.87 -13.39 0.84
N LYS A 267 26.94 -14.71 0.99
CA LYS A 267 26.00 -15.50 1.79
C LYS A 267 25.88 -14.95 3.22
N GLY A 268 24.66 -14.60 3.60
CA GLY A 268 24.30 -14.12 4.93
C GLY A 268 24.10 -12.61 5.00
N GLU A 269 24.51 -11.84 3.99
CA GLU A 269 24.31 -10.39 3.96
C GLU A 269 22.82 -10.02 3.95
N ALA A 270 22.01 -10.78 3.19
CA ALA A 270 20.56 -10.59 3.09
C ALA A 270 19.79 -11.20 4.27
N GLY A 271 20.45 -11.66 5.33
CA GLY A 271 19.79 -11.99 6.59
C GLY A 271 20.19 -13.37 7.13
N ARG A 272 20.45 -13.40 8.44
CA ARG A 272 20.78 -14.62 9.19
C ARG A 272 19.80 -14.68 10.34
N ILE A 273 18.73 -15.44 10.16
CA ILE A 273 17.54 -15.39 11.02
C ILE A 273 17.58 -16.57 12.00
N GLY A 274 17.31 -16.31 13.28
CA GLY A 274 17.10 -17.33 14.29
C GLY A 274 15.61 -17.58 14.56
N VAL A 275 15.20 -18.83 14.67
CA VAL A 275 13.86 -19.23 15.11
C VAL A 275 14.01 -20.03 16.40
N VAL A 276 13.49 -19.52 17.50
CA VAL A 276 13.57 -20.11 18.84
C VAL A 276 12.21 -20.70 19.18
N GLY A 277 12.10 -22.01 19.09
CA GLY A 277 10.85 -22.73 19.27
C GLY A 277 10.94 -24.18 18.80
N GLY A 278 9.82 -24.89 18.85
CA GLY A 278 9.76 -26.33 18.62
C GLY A 278 9.91 -27.14 19.90
N SER A 279 8.79 -27.76 20.29
CA SER A 279 8.68 -28.74 21.38
C SER A 279 8.45 -30.14 20.80
N GLU A 280 8.31 -31.12 21.69
CA GLU A 280 7.97 -32.50 21.33
C GLU A 280 6.71 -32.57 20.44
N GLU A 281 5.68 -31.80 20.77
CA GLU A 281 4.40 -31.78 20.05
C GLU A 281 4.38 -30.80 18.88
N TYR A 282 5.01 -29.62 19.04
CA TYR A 282 4.86 -28.50 18.12
C TYR A 282 6.05 -28.30 17.19
N THR A 283 6.35 -29.32 16.37
CA THR A 283 7.45 -29.28 15.40
C THR A 283 7.12 -28.49 14.12
N GLY A 284 5.83 -28.35 13.78
CA GLY A 284 5.39 -27.67 12.55
C GLY A 284 5.51 -26.15 12.58
N ALA A 285 5.24 -25.53 13.73
CA ALA A 285 5.29 -24.08 13.90
C ALA A 285 6.68 -23.46 13.58
N PRO A 286 7.81 -23.96 14.15
CA PRO A 286 9.12 -23.43 13.79
C PRO A 286 9.49 -23.69 12.32
N ILE A 287 8.97 -24.75 11.69
CA ILE A 287 9.16 -25.00 10.25
C ILE A 287 8.49 -23.91 9.44
N PHE A 288 7.22 -23.57 9.72
CA PHE A 288 6.51 -22.53 8.98
C PHE A 288 7.17 -21.16 9.13
N ALA A 289 7.56 -20.77 10.35
CA ALA A 289 8.28 -19.53 10.58
C ALA A 289 9.62 -19.50 9.81
N SER A 290 10.39 -20.58 9.86
CA SER A 290 11.69 -20.65 9.19
C SER A 290 11.57 -20.60 7.67
N MET A 291 10.64 -21.37 7.11
CA MET A 291 10.44 -21.40 5.66
C MET A 291 9.82 -20.11 5.14
N ALA A 292 8.97 -19.44 5.92
CA ALA A 292 8.48 -18.11 5.56
C ALA A 292 9.63 -17.09 5.52
N ALA A 293 10.57 -17.15 6.47
CA ALA A 293 11.77 -16.30 6.43
C ALA A 293 12.60 -16.53 5.15
N PHE A 294 12.83 -17.79 4.77
CA PHE A 294 13.48 -18.11 3.49
C PHE A 294 12.69 -17.60 2.27
N ARG A 295 11.36 -17.79 2.25
CA ARG A 295 10.51 -17.36 1.13
C ARG A 295 10.36 -15.84 1.03
N THR A 296 10.54 -15.12 2.13
CA THR A 296 10.66 -13.65 2.12
C THR A 296 12.00 -13.20 1.58
N GLY A 297 13.09 -13.95 1.84
CA GLY A 297 14.41 -13.70 1.24
C GLY A 297 15.60 -13.79 2.19
N ALA A 298 15.46 -14.38 3.38
CA ALA A 298 16.60 -14.60 4.26
C ALA A 298 17.61 -15.60 3.64
N ASP A 299 18.91 -15.35 3.79
CA ASP A 299 19.97 -16.24 3.25
C ASP A 299 20.18 -17.50 4.10
N LEU A 300 20.08 -17.34 5.42
CA LEU A 300 20.35 -18.40 6.40
C LEU A 300 19.30 -18.36 7.49
N VAL A 301 18.77 -19.53 7.82
CA VAL A 301 17.83 -19.70 8.93
C VAL A 301 18.32 -20.78 9.88
N HIS A 302 18.47 -20.39 11.14
CA HIS A 302 18.86 -21.25 12.25
C HIS A 302 17.64 -21.55 13.12
N VAL A 303 17.39 -22.81 13.43
CA VAL A 303 16.30 -23.20 14.33
C VAL A 303 16.88 -23.71 15.63
N PHE A 304 16.57 -23.05 16.74
CA PHE A 304 16.92 -23.48 18.09
C PHE A 304 15.68 -24.13 18.70
N CYS A 305 15.72 -25.45 18.88
CA CYS A 305 14.58 -26.25 19.31
C CYS A 305 14.93 -27.20 20.45
N ALA A 306 13.91 -27.83 21.03
CA ALA A 306 14.11 -28.97 21.92
C ALA A 306 14.74 -30.15 21.16
N LYS A 307 15.48 -31.01 21.85
CA LYS A 307 16.14 -32.17 21.24
C LYS A 307 15.15 -33.12 20.55
N SER A 308 13.97 -33.31 21.12
CA SER A 308 12.88 -34.12 20.56
C SER A 308 12.37 -33.58 19.21
N ALA A 309 12.32 -32.25 19.05
CA ALA A 309 11.83 -31.58 17.84
C ALA A 309 12.84 -31.61 16.67
N ALA A 310 14.13 -31.83 16.96
CA ALA A 310 15.18 -31.60 16.00
C ALA A 310 15.15 -32.53 14.78
N ILE A 311 14.85 -33.82 14.97
CA ILE A 311 14.80 -34.79 13.86
C ILE A 311 13.62 -34.48 12.92
N PRO A 312 12.37 -34.30 13.42
CA PRO A 312 11.25 -33.87 12.57
C PRO A 312 11.54 -32.61 11.76
N ILE A 313 12.11 -31.57 12.38
CA ILE A 313 12.42 -30.30 11.71
C ILE A 313 13.50 -30.50 10.63
N LYS A 314 14.60 -31.21 10.94
CA LYS A 314 15.66 -31.54 9.97
C LYS A 314 15.15 -32.34 8.78
N SER A 315 14.18 -33.22 9.02
CA SER A 315 13.61 -34.09 7.98
C SER A 315 12.71 -33.32 7.00
N PHE A 316 12.23 -32.14 7.38
CA PHE A 316 11.38 -31.31 6.52
C PHE A 316 12.15 -30.60 5.42
N SER A 317 13.29 -30.00 5.74
CA SER A 317 14.12 -29.29 4.76
C SER A 317 15.62 -29.39 5.10
N PRO A 318 16.48 -29.78 4.12
CA PRO A 318 17.92 -29.78 4.30
C PRO A 318 18.53 -28.36 4.34
N ASP A 319 17.79 -27.32 3.94
CA ASP A 319 18.27 -25.93 3.97
C ASP A 319 18.31 -25.35 5.39
N LEU A 320 17.58 -25.96 6.34
CA LEU A 320 17.48 -25.49 7.73
C LEU A 320 18.71 -25.92 8.55
N ILE A 321 19.28 -24.98 9.29
CA ILE A 321 20.35 -25.27 10.25
C ILE A 321 19.72 -25.45 11.64
N VAL A 322 19.54 -26.70 12.07
CA VAL A 322 18.77 -27.03 13.28
C VAL A 322 19.68 -27.39 14.47
N HIS A 323 19.51 -26.66 15.56
CA HIS A 323 20.28 -26.70 16.82
C HIS A 323 19.40 -27.22 17.97
N PRO A 324 19.58 -28.47 18.42
CA PRO A 324 18.84 -29.05 19.55
C PRO A 324 19.39 -28.56 20.89
N LEU A 325 19.10 -27.30 21.25
CA LEU A 325 19.72 -26.64 22.41
C LEU A 325 18.74 -26.25 23.52
N LEU A 326 17.43 -26.11 23.24
CA LEU A 326 16.50 -25.46 24.18
C LEU A 326 16.32 -26.20 25.50
N ASP A 327 16.52 -27.51 25.52
CA ASP A 327 16.43 -28.37 26.70
C ASP A 327 17.82 -28.75 27.25
N SER A 328 18.90 -28.18 26.70
CA SER A 328 20.28 -28.38 27.17
C SER A 328 20.46 -27.80 28.59
N PRO A 329 21.14 -28.52 29.50
CA PRO A 329 21.53 -27.96 30.80
C PRO A 329 22.59 -26.86 30.67
N SER A 330 23.37 -26.84 29.58
CA SER A 330 24.40 -25.84 29.28
C SER A 330 23.94 -24.84 28.21
N PHE A 331 22.64 -24.55 28.18
CA PHE A 331 22.00 -23.75 27.14
C PHE A 331 22.70 -22.41 26.90
N SER A 332 23.04 -21.66 27.96
CA SER A 332 23.69 -20.35 27.86
C SER A 332 24.99 -20.41 27.06
N ASP A 333 25.86 -21.37 27.36
CA ASP A 333 27.19 -21.50 26.75
C ASP A 333 27.09 -22.03 25.32
N ASP A 334 26.07 -22.84 25.05
CA ASP A 334 25.83 -23.41 23.73
C ASP A 334 25.24 -22.39 22.75
N ILE A 335 24.29 -21.57 23.21
CA ILE A 335 23.65 -20.57 22.34
C ILE A 335 24.55 -19.37 22.07
N ASP A 336 25.39 -18.96 23.03
CA ASP A 336 26.27 -17.80 22.92
C ASP A 336 27.22 -17.89 21.71
N LYS A 337 27.64 -19.11 21.34
CA LYS A 337 28.47 -19.38 20.15
C LYS A 337 27.77 -19.01 18.83
N TRP A 338 26.44 -18.98 18.82
CA TRP A 338 25.64 -18.73 17.63
C TRP A 338 25.08 -17.31 17.55
N LEU A 339 24.81 -16.67 18.70
CA LEU A 339 24.21 -15.33 18.73
C LEU A 339 24.94 -14.28 17.88
N PRO A 340 26.30 -14.18 17.89
CA PRO A 340 27.03 -13.23 17.06
C PRO A 340 26.83 -13.40 15.55
N ARG A 341 26.34 -14.56 15.12
CA ARG A 341 26.08 -14.88 13.71
C ARG A 341 24.68 -14.50 13.27
N LEU A 342 23.76 -14.22 14.19
CA LEU A 342 22.37 -13.91 13.89
C LEU A 342 22.16 -12.40 13.74
N HIS A 343 21.27 -12.04 12.83
CA HIS A 343 20.88 -10.65 12.61
C HIS A 343 19.52 -10.30 13.25
N ALA A 344 18.64 -11.28 13.42
CA ALA A 344 17.34 -11.12 14.06
C ALA A 344 16.81 -12.48 14.51
N LEU A 345 15.94 -12.51 15.53
CA LEU A 345 15.34 -13.73 16.06
C LEU A 345 13.81 -13.63 16.13
N VAL A 346 13.13 -14.75 15.92
CA VAL A 346 11.75 -14.94 16.34
C VAL A 346 11.71 -15.93 17.50
N ILE A 347 10.95 -15.63 18.54
CA ILE A 347 10.82 -16.44 19.77
C ILE A 347 9.36 -16.82 19.95
N GLY A 348 9.12 -18.13 20.13
CA GLY A 348 7.81 -18.65 20.52
C GLY A 348 7.12 -19.65 19.57
N PRO A 349 7.35 -19.70 18.25
CA PRO A 349 6.70 -20.67 17.36
C PRO A 349 6.88 -22.11 17.83
N GLY A 350 5.82 -22.71 18.39
CA GLY A 350 5.83 -24.06 18.94
C GLY A 350 6.76 -24.25 20.14
N LEU A 351 7.02 -23.20 20.94
CA LEU A 351 7.92 -23.29 22.09
C LEU A 351 7.40 -24.23 23.18
N GLY A 352 6.07 -24.34 23.31
CA GLY A 352 5.46 -25.09 24.39
C GLY A 352 5.56 -24.35 25.72
N ARG A 353 5.24 -25.06 26.81
CA ARG A 353 5.14 -24.48 28.17
C ARG A 353 5.92 -25.27 29.21
N ASP A 354 6.91 -26.02 28.76
CA ASP A 354 7.84 -26.69 29.65
C ASP A 354 8.66 -25.64 30.42
N GLU A 355 8.66 -25.75 31.75
CA GLU A 355 9.28 -24.74 32.63
C GLU A 355 10.79 -24.60 32.38
N LYS A 356 11.48 -25.70 32.04
CA LYS A 356 12.92 -25.67 31.76
C LYS A 356 13.21 -24.92 30.47
N ILE A 357 12.43 -25.18 29.41
CA ILE A 357 12.54 -24.46 28.14
C ILE A 357 12.23 -22.97 28.35
N LEU A 358 11.15 -22.63 29.07
CA LEU A 358 10.79 -21.25 29.34
C LEU A 358 11.86 -20.51 30.15
N SER A 359 12.49 -21.18 31.14
CA SER A 359 13.61 -20.63 31.90
C SER A 359 14.84 -20.36 31.03
N ASN A 360 15.16 -21.26 30.11
CA ASN A 360 16.24 -21.06 29.14
C ASN A 360 15.94 -19.88 28.19
N VAL A 361 14.70 -19.74 27.72
CA VAL A 361 14.29 -18.61 26.88
C VAL A 361 14.33 -17.28 27.63
N GLU A 362 13.96 -17.26 28.91
CA GLU A 362 14.14 -16.09 29.77
C GLU A 362 15.61 -15.67 29.87
N GLN A 363 16.52 -16.63 30.06
CA GLN A 363 17.96 -16.37 30.04
C GLN A 363 18.41 -15.82 28.68
N LEU A 364 17.92 -16.38 27.57
CA LEU A 364 18.23 -15.89 26.23
C LEU A 364 17.81 -14.42 26.06
N ILE A 365 16.58 -14.05 26.41
CA ILE A 365 16.12 -12.65 26.32
C ILE A 365 17.02 -11.74 27.17
N GLY A 366 17.43 -12.20 28.35
CA GLY A 366 18.38 -11.51 29.21
C GLY A 366 19.77 -11.31 28.58
N ILE A 367 20.28 -12.30 27.84
CA ILE A 367 21.54 -12.22 27.11
C ILE A 367 21.41 -11.22 25.94
N LEU A 368 20.36 -11.36 25.12
CA LEU A 368 20.13 -10.51 23.94
C LEU A 368 20.03 -9.03 24.30
N ARG A 369 19.38 -8.71 25.42
CA ARG A 369 19.23 -7.33 25.90
C ARG A 369 20.54 -6.69 26.37
N LYS A 370 21.50 -7.49 26.84
CA LYS A 370 22.79 -7.01 27.36
C LYS A 370 23.85 -6.79 26.27
N GLN A 371 23.57 -7.19 25.04
CA GLN A 371 24.49 -7.01 23.92
C GLN A 371 24.66 -5.51 23.62
N GLU A 372 25.88 -5.11 23.23
CA GLU A 372 26.21 -3.73 22.83
C GLU A 372 25.33 -3.25 21.65
N HIS A 373 25.00 -4.18 20.75
CA HIS A 373 24.01 -4.00 19.70
C HIS A 373 22.84 -4.98 19.91
N PRO A 374 21.74 -4.55 20.56
CA PRO A 374 20.61 -5.42 20.85
C PRO A 374 20.00 -6.00 19.58
N ILE A 375 19.99 -7.32 19.48
CA ILE A 375 19.53 -8.05 18.30
C ILE A 375 18.01 -7.88 18.15
N PRO A 376 17.51 -7.46 16.97
CA PRO A 376 16.07 -7.42 16.70
C PRO A 376 15.35 -8.72 17.00
N ILE A 377 14.27 -8.66 17.78
CA ILE A 377 13.44 -9.82 18.12
C ILE A 377 11.97 -9.64 17.79
N VAL A 378 11.33 -10.73 17.35
CA VAL A 378 9.89 -10.87 17.21
C VAL A 378 9.41 -11.92 18.20
N ILE A 379 8.41 -11.61 19.02
CA ILE A 379 7.86 -12.57 19.99
C ILE A 379 6.43 -12.91 19.60
N ASP A 380 6.18 -14.20 19.35
CA ASP A 380 4.88 -14.74 18.94
C ASP A 380 4.46 -15.93 19.84
N ALA A 381 3.18 -16.33 19.77
CA ALA A 381 2.65 -17.55 20.37
C ALA A 381 3.07 -17.77 21.86
N ASP A 382 3.65 -18.92 22.21
CA ASP A 382 4.06 -19.21 23.60
C ASP A 382 5.20 -18.31 24.10
N GLY A 383 5.93 -17.63 23.21
CA GLY A 383 6.81 -16.53 23.60
C GLY A 383 6.04 -15.39 24.25
N LEU A 384 4.86 -15.05 23.71
CA LEU A 384 3.97 -14.05 24.31
C LEU A 384 3.37 -14.52 25.63
N HIS A 385 3.19 -15.84 25.80
CA HIS A 385 2.77 -16.40 27.09
C HIS A 385 3.84 -16.12 28.16
N LEU A 386 5.12 -16.39 27.88
CA LEU A 386 6.23 -16.05 28.78
C LEU A 386 6.27 -14.55 29.11
N ILE A 387 6.13 -13.69 28.09
CA ILE A 387 6.09 -12.23 28.29
C ILE A 387 4.87 -11.80 29.10
N THR A 388 3.72 -12.45 28.93
CA THR A 388 2.53 -12.17 29.73
C THR A 388 2.74 -12.54 31.19
N GLU A 389 3.48 -13.62 31.49
CA GLU A 389 3.80 -13.96 32.88
C GLU A 389 4.86 -13.01 33.46
N LYS A 390 5.84 -12.62 32.65
CA LYS A 390 7.00 -11.80 33.05
C LYS A 390 7.20 -10.60 32.10
N PRO A 391 6.33 -9.56 32.13
CA PRO A 391 6.44 -8.44 31.19
C PRO A 391 7.76 -7.66 31.27
N HIS A 392 8.39 -7.64 32.46
CA HIS A 392 9.64 -6.94 32.71
C HIS A 392 10.82 -7.41 31.84
N LEU A 393 10.75 -8.61 31.25
CA LEU A 393 11.81 -9.17 30.39
C LEU A 393 12.07 -8.29 29.16
N ILE A 394 11.05 -7.62 28.64
CA ILE A 394 11.12 -6.83 27.40
C ILE A 394 10.98 -5.32 27.63
N ASN A 395 10.82 -4.86 28.87
CA ASN A 395 10.68 -3.43 29.15
C ASN A 395 11.87 -2.64 28.57
N ASN A 396 11.56 -1.59 27.81
CA ASN A 396 12.52 -0.74 27.10
C ASN A 396 13.35 -1.47 26.03
N TYR A 397 12.87 -2.60 25.52
CA TYR A 397 13.50 -3.28 24.40
C TYR A 397 12.90 -2.78 23.08
N GLU A 398 13.33 -1.61 22.62
CA GLU A 398 12.78 -0.98 21.40
C GLU A 398 12.93 -1.83 20.14
N ASN A 399 13.95 -2.70 20.09
CA ASN A 399 14.17 -3.66 19.00
C ASN A 399 13.28 -4.93 19.11
N CYS A 400 12.25 -4.91 19.96
CA CYS A 400 11.28 -5.99 20.12
C CYS A 400 9.96 -5.65 19.42
N ILE A 401 9.40 -6.61 18.68
CA ILE A 401 8.04 -6.57 18.14
C ILE A 401 7.23 -7.73 18.73
N LEU A 402 6.11 -7.42 19.38
CA LEU A 402 5.15 -8.41 19.85
C LEU A 402 4.07 -8.64 18.80
N THR A 403 3.67 -9.90 18.56
CA THR A 403 2.64 -10.23 17.56
C THR A 403 1.36 -10.85 18.15
N PRO A 404 0.74 -10.28 19.20
CA PRO A 404 -0.39 -10.91 19.86
C PRO A 404 -1.64 -10.96 18.97
N ASN A 405 -2.37 -12.07 19.01
CA ASN A 405 -3.77 -12.10 18.60
C ASN A 405 -4.65 -11.34 19.60
N VAL A 406 -5.92 -11.16 19.28
CA VAL A 406 -6.88 -10.41 20.13
C VAL A 406 -6.91 -10.93 21.57
N ILE A 407 -6.88 -12.24 21.79
CA ILE A 407 -6.95 -12.85 23.13
C ILE A 407 -5.62 -12.70 23.87
N GLU A 408 -4.49 -12.93 23.19
CA GLU A 408 -3.15 -12.73 23.73
C GLU A 408 -2.93 -11.28 24.15
N PHE A 409 -3.41 -10.34 23.33
CA PHE A 409 -3.33 -8.90 23.60
C PHE A 409 -4.15 -8.53 24.83
N GLU A 410 -5.39 -9.00 24.94
CA GLU A 410 -6.26 -8.73 26.09
C GLU A 410 -5.63 -9.21 27.41
N ARG A 411 -4.98 -10.39 27.40
CA ARG A 411 -4.29 -10.94 28.56
C ARG A 411 -3.05 -10.13 28.94
N LEU A 412 -2.21 -9.81 27.95
CA LEU A 412 -1.01 -9.01 28.17
C LEU A 412 -1.35 -7.62 28.68
N TYR A 413 -2.32 -6.95 28.07
CA TYR A 413 -2.77 -5.61 28.46
C TYR A 413 -3.32 -5.60 29.89
N ALA A 414 -4.18 -6.56 30.24
CA ALA A 414 -4.73 -6.69 31.59
C ALA A 414 -3.62 -6.89 32.64
N LYS A 415 -2.61 -7.72 32.32
CA LYS A 415 -1.49 -7.96 33.23
C LYS A 415 -0.62 -6.72 33.44
N VAL A 416 -0.31 -5.99 32.37
CA VAL A 416 0.60 -4.83 32.42
C VAL A 416 -0.07 -3.62 33.06
N THR A 417 -1.35 -3.39 32.78
CA THR A 417 -2.06 -2.18 33.22
C THR A 417 -2.92 -2.38 34.46
N GLY A 418 -3.21 -3.62 34.86
CA GLY A 418 -4.14 -3.95 35.95
C GLY A 418 -5.61 -3.77 35.60
N VAL A 419 -5.93 -3.39 34.36
CA VAL A 419 -7.31 -3.21 33.88
C VAL A 419 -7.99 -4.58 33.70
N LYS A 420 -9.27 -4.68 34.09
CA LYS A 420 -10.04 -5.93 33.97
C LYS A 420 -10.34 -6.26 32.51
N SER A 421 -10.34 -7.56 32.17
CA SER A 421 -10.58 -8.02 30.79
C SER A 421 -11.92 -7.57 30.20
N ASP A 422 -12.95 -7.39 31.02
CA ASP A 422 -14.27 -6.96 30.55
C ASP A 422 -14.28 -5.51 30.08
N GLU A 423 -13.54 -4.62 30.76
CA GLU A 423 -13.38 -3.22 30.38
C GLU A 423 -12.60 -3.11 29.05
N ILE A 424 -11.58 -3.96 28.86
CA ILE A 424 -10.79 -4.02 27.61
C ILE A 424 -11.68 -4.44 26.42
N LYS A 425 -12.60 -5.38 26.63
CA LYS A 425 -13.50 -5.86 25.57
C LYS A 425 -14.57 -4.84 25.19
N GLN A 426 -14.98 -4.00 26.13
CA GLN A 426 -15.95 -2.93 25.91
C GLN A 426 -15.36 -1.71 25.19
N GLU A 427 -14.03 -1.58 25.16
CA GLU A 427 -13.36 -0.52 24.40
C GLU A 427 -13.51 -0.73 22.90
N ASN A 428 -14.16 0.23 22.24
CA ASN A 428 -14.41 0.19 20.81
C ASN A 428 -13.16 0.52 20.00
N ASP A 429 -12.23 1.33 20.54
CA ASP A 429 -11.00 1.69 19.85
C ASP A 429 -9.78 0.93 20.40
N LYS A 430 -9.66 -0.35 20.01
CA LYS A 430 -8.50 -1.19 20.38
C LYS A 430 -7.15 -0.63 19.93
N ARG A 431 -7.12 0.35 19.01
CA ARG A 431 -5.88 0.99 18.55
C ARG A 431 -5.26 1.85 19.62
N LYS A 432 -6.08 2.57 20.39
CA LYS A 432 -5.62 3.38 21.53
C LYS A 432 -5.00 2.50 22.61
N LEU A 433 -5.61 1.34 22.87
CA LEU A 433 -5.06 0.36 23.81
C LEU A 433 -3.71 -0.18 23.34
N ALA A 434 -3.60 -0.54 22.06
CA ALA A 434 -2.35 -1.03 21.48
C ALA A 434 -1.23 0.02 21.57
N GLN A 435 -1.55 1.28 21.26
CA GLN A 435 -0.61 2.40 21.38
C GLN A 435 -0.16 2.63 22.83
N LYS A 436 -1.11 2.65 23.78
CA LYS A 436 -0.81 2.79 25.21
C LYS A 436 0.06 1.66 25.75
N LEU A 437 -0.17 0.42 25.30
CA LEU A 437 0.67 -0.72 25.70
C LEU A 437 2.09 -0.61 25.14
N ALA A 438 2.22 -0.19 23.88
CA ALA A 438 3.51 0.03 23.23
C ALA A 438 4.32 1.10 23.98
N GLU A 439 3.69 2.21 24.37
CA GLU A 439 4.27 3.27 25.18
C GLU A 439 4.64 2.79 26.59
N THR A 440 3.76 2.04 27.26
CA THR A 440 3.99 1.57 28.64
C THR A 440 5.17 0.61 28.74
N LEU A 441 5.31 -0.30 27.78
CA LEU A 441 6.40 -1.27 27.75
C LEU A 441 7.65 -0.74 27.03
N HIS A 442 7.52 0.37 26.29
CA HIS A 442 8.51 0.86 25.32
C HIS A 442 8.95 -0.22 24.31
N VAL A 443 7.96 -0.89 23.69
CA VAL A 443 8.16 -1.94 22.66
C VAL A 443 7.16 -1.79 21.53
N ASN A 444 7.45 -2.37 20.36
CA ASN A 444 6.52 -2.34 19.22
C ASN A 444 5.50 -3.48 19.30
N ILE A 445 4.30 -3.24 18.78
CA ILE A 445 3.20 -4.20 18.82
C ILE A 445 2.54 -4.29 17.45
N LEU A 446 2.44 -5.50 16.92
CA LEU A 446 1.59 -5.88 15.78
C LEU A 446 0.44 -6.73 16.32
N MET A 447 -0.67 -6.08 16.67
CA MET A 447 -1.87 -6.76 17.15
C MET A 447 -2.64 -7.35 15.98
N LYS A 448 -2.68 -8.68 15.91
CA LYS A 448 -3.34 -9.45 14.84
C LYS A 448 -4.87 -9.38 15.00
N GLY A 449 -5.58 -9.07 13.93
CA GLY A 449 -7.04 -8.88 13.97
C GLY A 449 -7.72 -8.99 12.62
N HIS A 450 -8.96 -8.47 12.52
CA HIS A 450 -9.60 -8.25 11.21
C HIS A 450 -8.75 -7.27 10.40
N LEU A 451 -8.48 -6.12 10.99
CA LEU A 451 -7.42 -5.19 10.64
C LEU A 451 -6.26 -5.45 11.60
N ASP A 452 -5.03 -5.56 11.08
CA ASP A 452 -3.86 -5.62 11.97
C ASP A 452 -3.50 -4.20 12.40
N THR A 453 -3.29 -4.00 13.70
CA THR A 453 -2.91 -2.70 14.26
C THR A 453 -1.45 -2.72 14.66
N ILE A 454 -0.69 -1.74 14.21
CA ILE A 454 0.75 -1.60 14.42
C ILE A 454 1.01 -0.35 15.25
N SER A 455 1.54 -0.55 16.45
CA SER A 455 1.84 0.50 17.41
C SER A 455 3.34 0.52 17.72
N SER A 456 3.89 1.72 17.85
CA SER A 456 5.30 1.93 18.19
C SER A 456 5.39 2.96 19.33
N PRO A 457 6.32 2.80 20.30
CA PRO A 457 6.46 3.76 21.39
C PRO A 457 6.90 5.14 20.91
N ASN A 458 7.54 5.20 19.73
CA ASN A 458 8.11 6.41 19.15
C ASN A 458 7.22 7.02 18.03
N SER A 459 5.97 6.56 17.89
CA SER A 459 5.00 7.08 16.91
C SER A 459 3.80 7.73 17.60
N GLN A 460 3.29 8.84 17.05
CA GLN A 460 2.11 9.51 17.61
C GLN A 460 0.81 8.73 17.43
N GLU A 461 0.68 7.98 16.34
CA GLU A 461 -0.54 7.22 16.05
C GLU A 461 -0.24 5.80 15.53
N PRO A 462 -1.09 4.83 15.88
CA PRO A 462 -0.99 3.47 15.37
C PRO A 462 -1.41 3.39 13.90
N ILE A 463 -0.76 2.48 13.16
CA ILE A 463 -1.03 2.22 11.74
C ILE A 463 -1.93 0.99 11.63
N GLN A 464 -2.85 0.98 10.67
CA GLN A 464 -3.68 -0.20 10.39
C GLN A 464 -3.40 -0.80 9.02
N CYS A 465 -3.15 -2.11 8.98
CA CYS A 465 -3.13 -2.87 7.74
C CYS A 465 -4.52 -3.43 7.49
N GLY A 466 -5.23 -2.83 6.53
CA GLY A 466 -6.58 -3.20 6.12
C GLY A 466 -6.64 -4.12 4.90
N ILE A 467 -5.53 -4.76 4.52
CA ILE A 467 -5.53 -5.73 3.43
C ILE A 467 -6.32 -6.96 3.83
N ASP A 468 -7.27 -7.35 2.98
CA ASP A 468 -8.02 -8.58 3.18
C ASP A 468 -7.09 -9.79 3.16
N GLY A 469 -7.13 -10.55 4.26
CA GLY A 469 -6.58 -11.90 4.31
C GLY A 469 -7.68 -12.92 4.04
N SER A 470 -7.37 -14.21 4.16
CA SER A 470 -8.39 -15.23 3.96
C SER A 470 -9.41 -15.31 5.10
N PRO A 471 -10.67 -15.69 4.83
CA PRO A 471 -11.65 -16.05 5.86
C PRO A 471 -11.38 -17.43 6.48
N ARG A 472 -10.45 -18.23 5.92
CA ARG A 472 -10.08 -19.55 6.43
C ARG A 472 -8.96 -19.44 7.47
N ARG A 473 -9.18 -20.00 8.66
CA ARG A 473 -8.19 -20.05 9.75
C ARG A 473 -7.36 -21.33 9.72
N CYS A 474 -6.24 -21.32 9.01
CA CYS A 474 -5.18 -22.34 9.13
C CYS A 474 -4.30 -22.05 10.35
N GLY A 475 -3.88 -23.08 11.10
CA GLY A 475 -3.14 -22.92 12.36
C GLY A 475 -1.82 -22.19 12.21
N GLY A 476 -1.03 -22.49 11.17
CA GLY A 476 0.31 -21.92 10.99
C GLY A 476 0.37 -20.52 10.38
N GLN A 477 -0.75 -19.79 10.23
CA GLN A 477 -0.72 -18.44 9.63
C GLN A 477 0.06 -17.43 10.48
N GLY A 478 0.00 -17.55 11.80
CA GLY A 478 0.80 -16.73 12.72
C GLY A 478 2.29 -16.96 12.53
N ASP A 479 2.70 -18.24 12.42
CA ASP A 479 4.10 -18.61 12.21
C ASP A 479 4.66 -18.03 10.89
N LEU A 480 3.87 -18.10 9.80
CA LEU A 480 4.24 -17.49 8.52
C LEU A 480 4.44 -15.98 8.63
N LEU A 481 3.55 -15.29 9.35
CA LEU A 481 3.68 -13.86 9.63
C LEU A 481 4.93 -13.56 10.45
N ALA A 482 5.20 -14.32 11.51
CA ALA A 482 6.36 -14.12 12.37
C ALA A 482 7.68 -14.31 11.60
N GLY A 483 7.76 -15.32 10.74
CA GLY A 483 8.92 -15.56 9.86
C GLY A 483 9.14 -14.47 8.81
N ALA A 484 8.07 -14.02 8.16
CA ALA A 484 8.14 -12.91 7.20
C ALA A 484 8.52 -11.59 7.89
N LEU A 485 7.97 -11.36 9.09
CA LEU A 485 8.21 -10.16 9.89
C LEU A 485 9.65 -10.05 10.36
N VAL A 486 10.23 -11.11 10.96
CA VAL A 486 11.60 -11.04 11.48
C VAL A 486 12.62 -10.75 10.36
N THR A 487 12.38 -11.28 9.16
CA THR A 487 13.21 -11.02 7.97
C THR A 487 13.06 -9.58 7.50
N SER A 488 11.82 -9.12 7.36
CA SER A 488 11.49 -7.74 6.99
C SER A 488 12.08 -6.73 7.98
N TYR A 489 12.03 -7.06 9.27
CA TYR A 489 12.52 -6.20 10.34
C TYR A 489 14.05 -6.17 10.41
N CYS A 490 14.72 -7.31 10.18
CA CYS A 490 16.16 -7.37 10.00
C CYS A 490 16.62 -6.38 8.91
N TRP A 491 15.94 -6.33 7.77
CA TRP A 491 16.27 -5.42 6.68
C TRP A 491 15.99 -3.96 7.02
N ALA A 492 14.84 -3.69 7.65
CA ALA A 492 14.44 -2.35 8.05
C ALA A 492 15.41 -1.74 9.08
N ILE A 493 15.88 -2.52 10.05
CA ILE A 493 16.88 -2.06 11.04
C ILE A 493 18.24 -1.83 10.39
N LYS A 494 18.72 -2.78 9.57
CA LYS A 494 20.01 -2.64 8.87
C LYS A 494 20.07 -1.42 7.96
N ASN A 495 18.94 -1.05 7.35
CA ASN A 495 18.83 0.07 6.43
C ASN A 495 17.98 1.22 7.01
N ARG A 496 17.95 1.40 8.34
CA ARG A 496 17.09 2.41 9.00
C ARG A 496 17.30 3.82 8.45
N ASP A 497 18.53 4.15 8.07
CA ASP A 497 18.90 5.46 7.52
C ASP A 497 18.10 5.75 6.23
N LYS A 498 17.79 4.73 5.42
CA LYS A 498 16.98 4.89 4.20
C LYS A 498 15.50 5.18 4.48
N ILE A 499 15.03 4.83 5.68
CA ILE A 499 13.68 5.17 6.17
C ILE A 499 13.70 6.60 6.72
N GLU A 500 14.76 6.97 7.45
CA GLU A 500 14.88 8.26 8.16
C GLU A 500 15.34 9.44 7.27
N HIS A 501 16.09 9.20 6.19
CA HIS A 501 16.66 10.23 5.29
C HIS A 501 15.66 10.95 4.37
N GLN A 502 14.35 10.85 4.62
CA GLN A 502 13.37 11.71 3.94
C GLN A 502 13.47 13.20 4.32
N SER A 503 14.44 13.61 5.16
CA SER A 503 14.49 14.97 5.71
C SER A 503 15.86 15.69 5.73
N SER A 504 16.94 15.14 5.16
CA SER A 504 18.27 15.76 5.31
C SER A 504 19.08 15.93 4.01
N ASN A 505 18.46 16.46 2.97
CA ASN A 505 19.17 17.21 1.92
C ASN A 505 18.68 18.67 1.92
N SER A 506 18.94 19.38 3.02
CA SER A 506 19.06 20.84 3.00
C SER A 506 20.34 21.20 3.75
N GLU A 507 21.33 21.69 3.00
CA GLU A 507 22.52 22.29 3.58
C GLU A 507 22.11 23.53 4.39
N ARG A 508 22.59 23.55 5.64
CA ARG A 508 22.75 24.67 6.58
C ARG A 508 22.24 26.04 6.14
N SER A 509 21.18 26.52 6.80
CA SER A 509 21.10 27.88 7.35
C SER A 509 20.00 27.95 8.42
N PRO A 510 20.29 28.44 9.65
CA PRO A 510 19.32 28.41 10.75
C PRO A 510 18.50 29.69 10.77
N THR A 511 17.35 29.72 10.08
CA THR A 511 16.31 30.72 10.33
C THR A 511 14.91 30.13 10.18
N SER A 512 14.19 30.06 11.31
CA SER A 512 12.73 30.10 11.43
C SER A 512 11.86 29.06 10.69
N ASN A 513 12.28 27.80 10.58
CA ASN A 513 11.46 26.72 9.99
C ASN A 513 11.29 25.47 10.90
N GLU A 514 11.05 25.65 12.19
CA GLU A 514 10.72 24.54 13.11
C GLU A 514 9.30 23.96 12.91
N ARG A 515 8.47 24.53 12.03
CA ARG A 515 7.07 24.10 11.85
C ARG A 515 6.80 23.13 10.68
N ILE A 516 7.82 22.74 9.91
CA ILE A 516 7.65 21.85 8.72
C ILE A 516 8.20 20.43 8.96
N ASN A 517 8.51 20.05 10.21
CA ASN A 517 8.97 18.69 10.57
C ASN A 517 7.87 17.77 11.14
N TYR A 518 6.59 18.12 10.97
CA TYR A 518 5.45 17.42 11.61
C TYR A 518 4.81 16.30 10.76
N LEU A 519 5.46 15.80 9.72
CA LEU A 519 4.96 14.70 8.89
C LEU A 519 5.58 13.37 9.35
N SER A 520 4.72 12.40 9.71
CA SER A 520 5.06 11.21 10.52
C SER A 520 6.22 10.39 9.94
N LYS A 521 7.37 10.41 10.63
CA LYS A 521 8.42 9.42 10.40
C LYS A 521 7.91 8.05 10.87
N SER A 522 7.59 7.15 9.94
CA SER A 522 7.29 5.76 10.29
C SER A 522 8.55 5.07 10.80
N THR A 523 8.44 4.32 11.89
CA THR A 523 9.59 3.62 12.46
C THR A 523 9.95 2.38 11.62
N PRO A 524 11.21 1.88 11.67
CA PRO A 524 11.58 0.63 11.01
C PRO A 524 10.67 -0.56 11.36
N ALA A 525 10.21 -0.63 12.61
CA ALA A 525 9.26 -1.64 13.06
C ALA A 525 7.89 -1.49 12.39
N GLN A 526 7.39 -0.26 12.25
CA GLN A 526 6.14 0.02 11.54
C GLN A 526 6.20 -0.40 10.07
N VAL A 527 7.28 -0.02 9.38
CA VAL A 527 7.50 -0.36 7.97
C VAL A 527 7.58 -1.88 7.78
N ALA A 528 8.35 -2.58 8.61
CA ALA A 528 8.49 -4.04 8.53
C ALA A 528 7.20 -4.79 8.88
N ALA A 529 6.52 -4.39 9.96
CA ALA A 529 5.27 -5.00 10.40
C ALA A 529 4.17 -4.85 9.35
N TYR A 530 4.08 -3.65 8.75
CA TYR A 530 3.11 -3.38 7.70
C TYR A 530 3.37 -4.22 6.45
N ALA A 531 4.62 -4.28 5.99
CA ALA A 531 5.02 -5.05 4.83
C ALA A 531 4.77 -6.55 5.02
N ALA A 532 5.16 -7.12 6.16
CA ALA A 532 4.96 -8.54 6.46
C ALA A 532 3.47 -8.91 6.59
N SER A 533 2.68 -8.07 7.27
CA SER A 533 1.22 -8.24 7.36
C SER A 533 0.57 -8.21 5.97
N THR A 534 0.92 -7.21 5.14
CA THR A 534 0.43 -7.08 3.76
C THR A 534 0.78 -8.31 2.92
N LEU A 535 2.03 -8.78 3.00
CA LEU A 535 2.52 -9.93 2.26
C LEU A 535 1.73 -11.20 2.60
N VAL A 536 1.62 -11.54 3.89
CA VAL A 536 0.98 -12.78 4.33
C VAL A 536 -0.53 -12.74 4.12
N ARG A 537 -1.18 -11.58 4.32
CA ARG A 537 -2.60 -11.39 4.02
C ARG A 537 -2.90 -11.58 2.53
N THR A 538 -2.13 -10.91 1.67
CA THR A 538 -2.28 -11.02 0.21
C THR A 538 -2.05 -12.45 -0.27
N ALA A 539 -1.01 -13.12 0.23
CA ALA A 539 -0.73 -14.52 -0.10
C ALA A 539 -1.88 -15.44 0.36
N SER A 540 -2.35 -15.27 1.60
CA SER A 540 -3.46 -16.03 2.18
C SER A 540 -4.74 -15.85 1.37
N GLN A 541 -5.08 -14.62 0.98
CA GLN A 541 -6.23 -14.33 0.13
C GLN A 541 -6.11 -14.97 -1.26
N GLY A 542 -4.94 -14.83 -1.89
CA GLY A 542 -4.65 -15.42 -3.20
C GLY A 542 -4.81 -16.94 -3.22
N VAL A 543 -4.34 -17.62 -2.17
CA VAL A 543 -4.50 -19.08 -2.03
C VAL A 543 -5.93 -19.46 -1.69
N PHE A 544 -6.61 -18.70 -0.82
CA PHE A 544 -8.02 -18.96 -0.51
C PHE A 544 -8.92 -18.85 -1.74
N ASN A 545 -8.66 -17.89 -2.63
CA ASN A 545 -9.38 -17.78 -3.89
C ASN A 545 -9.20 -19.02 -4.79
N LYS A 546 -8.08 -19.74 -4.66
CA LYS A 546 -7.78 -20.95 -5.43
C LYS A 546 -8.36 -22.22 -4.78
N LEU A 547 -8.23 -22.35 -3.46
CA LEU A 547 -8.48 -23.62 -2.73
C LEU A 547 -9.71 -23.56 -1.79
N GLY A 548 -10.19 -22.38 -1.46
CA GLY A 548 -11.32 -22.18 -0.56
C GLY A 548 -11.13 -22.90 0.79
N ARG A 549 -12.04 -23.82 1.10
CA ARG A 549 -12.07 -24.54 2.39
C ARG A 549 -10.85 -25.43 2.62
N SER A 550 -10.28 -26.02 1.57
CA SER A 550 -9.19 -27.01 1.67
C SER A 550 -7.82 -26.38 1.92
N MET A 551 -7.70 -25.06 1.86
CA MET A 551 -6.46 -24.34 2.11
C MET A 551 -5.82 -24.72 3.45
N ILE A 552 -4.51 -25.00 3.40
CA ILE A 552 -3.64 -25.21 4.56
C ILE A 552 -2.45 -24.24 4.55
N SER A 553 -1.74 -24.11 5.69
CA SER A 553 -0.60 -23.18 5.81
C SER A 553 0.52 -23.46 4.82
N ALA A 554 0.73 -24.73 4.44
CA ALA A 554 1.72 -25.11 3.43
C ALA A 554 1.40 -24.54 2.03
N ASP A 555 0.13 -24.28 1.72
CA ASP A 555 -0.26 -23.66 0.45
C ASP A 555 0.06 -22.16 0.47
N ILE A 556 -0.23 -21.48 1.59
CA ILE A 556 0.12 -20.07 1.80
C ILE A 556 1.64 -19.88 1.69
N LEU A 557 2.42 -20.77 2.30
CA LEU A 557 3.89 -20.75 2.24
C LEU A 557 4.43 -20.76 0.80
N LYS A 558 3.79 -21.51 -0.11
CA LYS A 558 4.21 -21.56 -1.53
C LYS A 558 3.95 -20.23 -2.25
N GLU A 559 2.95 -19.47 -1.80
CA GLU A 559 2.55 -18.20 -2.42
C GLU A 559 3.30 -16.98 -1.85
N ILE A 560 4.04 -17.12 -0.75
CA ILE A 560 4.81 -16.01 -0.14
C ILE A 560 5.80 -15.41 -1.15
N GLY A 561 6.67 -16.21 -1.77
CA GLY A 561 7.67 -15.72 -2.73
C GLY A 561 7.04 -15.04 -3.97
N PRO A 562 6.12 -15.69 -4.70
CA PRO A 562 5.40 -15.07 -5.81
C PRO A 562 4.71 -13.75 -5.44
N THR A 563 4.12 -13.68 -4.25
CA THR A 563 3.44 -12.49 -3.74
C THR A 563 4.44 -11.41 -3.36
N PHE A 564 5.57 -11.77 -2.75
CA PHE A 564 6.67 -10.84 -2.45
C PHE A 564 7.14 -10.15 -3.73
N ASN A 565 7.44 -10.91 -4.78
CA ASN A 565 7.89 -10.35 -6.05
C ASN A 565 6.81 -9.45 -6.68
N LYS A 566 5.53 -9.79 -6.53
CA LYS A 566 4.42 -8.97 -7.03
C LYS A 566 4.30 -7.63 -6.28
N ILE A 567 4.48 -7.62 -4.97
CA ILE A 567 4.25 -6.43 -4.13
C ILE A 567 5.50 -5.55 -4.05
N PHE A 568 6.70 -6.13 -4.06
CA PHE A 568 7.92 -5.40 -3.71
C PHE A 568 8.95 -5.27 -4.83
N GLU A 569 8.96 -6.17 -5.81
CA GLU A 569 9.96 -6.16 -6.89
C GLU A 569 9.42 -5.75 -8.27
N LYS A 570 8.10 -5.67 -8.42
CA LYS A 570 7.40 -5.16 -9.60
C LYS A 570 6.72 -3.83 -9.29
#